data_AF-A0A957UL97-F1
#
_entry.id   AF-A0A957UL97-F1
#
_cell.length_a   1.000
_cell.length_b   1.000
_cell.length_c   1.000
_cell.angle_alpha   90.00
_cell.angle_beta   90.00
_cell.angle_gamma   90.00
#
_symmetry.space_group_name_H-M   'P 1'
#
loop_
_entity.id
_entity.type
_entity.pdbx_description
1 polymer ?
#
loop_
_entity_poly.entity_id
_entity_poly.type
_entity_poly.pdbx_seq_one_letter_code
_entity_poly.pdbx_strand_id
1 'polypeptide(L)' 'LSIANLPPGTKLALGDAILEISAVPHTGCKKFVARFGADAMKFVNSPVGKELRLRGLNAKVVQPGAIRMGDVARKL' A
#
# COMPACT_ATOMS: atom_id res chain seq x y z
N LEU A 1 -6.69 -2.45 -4.69
CA LEU A 1 -5.91 -2.09 -3.48
C LEU A 1 -6.68 -1.21 -2.48
N SER A 2 -7.94 -0.85 -2.74
CA SER A 2 -8.74 0.05 -1.89
C SER A 2 -8.87 -0.42 -0.45
N ILE A 3 -9.27 0.51 0.44
CA ILE A 3 -9.58 0.19 1.83
C ILE A 3 -10.67 -0.89 1.92
N ALA A 4 -11.72 -0.80 1.09
CA ALA A 4 -12.79 -1.80 1.07
C ALA A 4 -12.29 -3.21 0.70
N ASN A 5 -11.33 -3.33 -0.22
CA ASN A 5 -10.82 -4.63 -0.64
C ASN A 5 -9.75 -5.19 0.32
N LEU A 6 -9.00 -4.32 1.00
CA LEU A 6 -7.87 -4.68 1.88
C LEU A 6 -7.90 -3.81 3.15
N PRO A 7 -8.86 -3.99 4.06
CA PRO A 7 -8.91 -3.20 5.29
C PRO A 7 -7.64 -3.39 6.13
N PRO A 8 -7.29 -2.42 7.00
CA PRO A 8 -6.20 -2.58 7.96
C PRO A 8 -6.34 -3.90 8.74
N GLY A 9 -5.23 -4.58 8.98
CA GLY A 9 -5.21 -5.92 9.59
C GLY A 9 -5.36 -7.09 8.60
N THR A 10 -5.72 -6.83 7.34
CA THR A 10 -5.70 -7.88 6.29
C THR A 10 -4.29 -8.45 6.18
N LYS A 11 -4.17 -9.79 6.07
CA LYS A 11 -2.90 -10.46 5.82
C LYS A 11 -2.78 -10.86 4.35
N LEU A 12 -1.60 -10.65 3.79
CA LEU A 12 -1.23 -11.06 2.46
C LEU A 12 -0.04 -12.02 2.53
N ALA A 13 -0.18 -13.18 1.90
CA ALA A 13 0.97 -14.03 1.58
C ALA A 13 1.63 -13.53 0.30
N LEU A 14 2.95 -13.46 0.30
CA LEU A 14 3.78 -13.14 -0.86
C LEU A 14 5.09 -13.93 -0.74
N GLY A 15 5.30 -14.90 -1.64
CA GLY A 15 6.38 -15.88 -1.46
C GLY A 15 6.23 -16.59 -0.12
N ASP A 16 7.31 -16.62 0.67
CA ASP A 16 7.31 -17.20 2.02
C ASP A 16 6.98 -16.17 3.12
N ALA A 17 6.79 -14.90 2.75
CA ALA A 17 6.53 -13.81 3.69
C ALA A 17 5.04 -13.58 3.91
N ILE A 18 4.69 -13.13 5.12
CA ILE A 18 3.34 -12.65 5.44
C ILE A 18 3.42 -11.17 5.80
N LEU A 19 2.63 -10.38 5.10
CA LEU A 19 2.48 -8.94 5.29
C LEU A 19 1.10 -8.64 5.88
N GLU A 20 1.04 -7.73 6.85
CA GLU A 20 -0.23 -7.23 7.37
C GLU A 20 -0.41 -5.75 7.00
N ILE A 21 -1.56 -5.42 6.42
CA ILE A 21 -1.88 -4.06 5.98
C ILE A 21 -2.01 -3.12 7.19
N SER A 22 -1.28 -2.00 7.17
CA SER A 22 -1.30 -0.99 8.23
C SER A 22 -2.50 -0.04 8.11
N ALA A 23 -2.95 0.50 9.24
CA ALA A 23 -3.94 1.57 9.29
C ALA A 23 -3.36 2.93 8.87
N VAL A 24 -2.04 3.12 8.97
CA VAL A 24 -1.38 4.39 8.65
C VAL A 24 -1.40 4.61 7.13
N PRO A 25 -2.03 5.68 6.62
CA PRO A 25 -2.15 5.90 5.18
C PRO A 25 -0.80 6.20 4.53
N HIS A 26 -0.60 5.73 3.31
CA HIS A 26 0.57 6.07 2.50
C HIS A 26 0.24 7.26 1.60
N THR A 27 0.48 8.47 2.11
CA THR A 27 0.19 9.73 1.39
C THR A 27 1.37 10.21 0.55
N GLY A 28 1.09 11.05 -0.45
CA GLY A 28 2.11 11.78 -1.19
C GLY A 28 2.81 12.81 -0.28
N CYS A 29 4.15 12.74 -0.23
CA CYS A 29 5.00 13.64 0.56
C CYS A 29 5.80 14.60 -0.32
N LYS A 30 6.69 15.42 0.27
CA LYS A 30 7.59 16.33 -0.48
C LYS A 30 8.41 15.61 -1.57
N LYS A 31 8.87 14.38 -1.29
CA LYS A 31 9.59 13.56 -2.29
C LYS A 31 8.68 13.13 -3.45
N PHE A 32 7.39 12.92 -3.19
CA PHE A 32 6.41 12.62 -4.24
C PHE A 32 6.18 13.83 -5.13
N VAL A 33 6.04 15.03 -4.54
CA VAL A 33 5.92 16.29 -5.28
C VAL A 33 7.15 16.54 -6.16
N ALA A 34 8.37 16.30 -5.65
CA ALA A 34 9.59 16.47 -6.43
C ALA A 34 9.67 15.55 -7.66
N ARG A 35 8.98 14.40 -7.65
CA ARG A 35 8.98 13.41 -8.75
C ARG A 35 7.81 13.59 -9.71
N PHE A 36 6.64 13.96 -9.20
CA PHE A 36 5.36 13.90 -9.93
C PHE A 36 4.58 15.21 -9.92
N GLY A 37 5.04 16.24 -9.19
CA GLY A 37 4.37 17.54 -9.08
C GLY A 37 3.35 17.64 -7.96
N ALA A 38 2.94 18.88 -7.68
CA ALA A 38 2.01 19.21 -6.60
C ALA A 38 0.58 18.73 -6.90
N ASP A 39 0.16 18.80 -8.15
CA ASP A 39 -1.21 18.41 -8.53
C ASP A 39 -1.39 16.89 -8.49
N ALA A 40 -0.37 16.10 -8.85
CA ALA A 40 -0.37 14.66 -8.62
C ALA A 40 -0.49 14.32 -7.13
N MET A 41 0.21 15.07 -6.26
CA MET A 41 0.09 14.89 -4.81
C MET A 41 -1.32 15.19 -4.31
N LYS A 42 -1.92 16.31 -4.74
CA LYS A 42 -3.31 16.67 -4.39
C LYS A 42 -4.29 15.60 -4.86
N PHE A 43 -4.11 15.08 -6.07
CA PHE A 43 -4.96 14.02 -6.63
C PHE A 43 -4.92 12.75 -5.78
N VAL A 44 -3.72 12.20 -5.49
CA VAL A 44 -3.61 10.97 -4.69
C VAL A 44 -3.96 11.17 -3.21
N ASN A 45 -3.83 12.39 -2.68
CA ASN A 45 -4.16 12.73 -1.30
C ASN A 45 -5.61 13.22 -1.10
N SER A 46 -6.41 13.32 -2.17
CA SER A 46 -7.83 13.63 -2.08
C SER A 46 -8.57 12.57 -1.24
N PRO A 47 -9.76 12.87 -0.68
CA PRO A 47 -10.55 11.89 0.07
C PRO A 47 -10.75 10.58 -0.71
N VAL A 48 -11.17 10.70 -1.97
CA VAL A 48 -11.34 9.55 -2.90
C VAL A 48 -10.00 8.86 -3.17
N GLY A 49 -8.93 9.63 -3.39
CA GLY A 49 -7.58 9.08 -3.63
C GLY A 49 -7.06 8.24 -2.47
N LYS A 50 -7.37 8.65 -1.23
CA LYS A 50 -7.03 7.91 0.00
C LYS A 50 -7.86 6.63 0.14
N GLU A 51 -9.15 6.67 -0.14
CA GLU A 51 -10.04 5.49 -0.10
C GLU A 51 -9.62 4.41 -1.11
N LEU A 52 -9.26 4.85 -2.31
CA LEU A 52 -8.75 3.98 -3.37
C LEU A 52 -7.28 3.61 -3.21
N ARG A 53 -6.56 4.27 -2.28
CA ARG A 53 -5.11 4.12 -2.05
C ARG A 53 -4.29 4.34 -3.32
N LEU A 54 -4.56 5.43 -4.06
CA LEU A 54 -3.92 5.71 -5.36
C LEU A 54 -2.40 5.91 -5.28
N ARG A 55 -1.88 6.30 -4.11
CA ARG A 55 -0.43 6.33 -3.85
C ARG A 55 0.15 4.94 -3.53
N GLY A 56 -0.67 4.06 -2.97
CA GLY A 56 -0.29 2.79 -2.38
C GLY A 56 -0.76 2.65 -0.92
N LEU A 57 -0.27 1.62 -0.25
CA LEU A 57 -0.51 1.35 1.17
C LEU A 57 0.80 1.00 1.87
N ASN A 58 0.78 0.98 3.20
CA ASN A 58 1.86 0.47 4.01
C ASN A 58 1.48 -0.90 4.57
N ALA A 59 2.46 -1.78 4.75
CA ALA A 59 2.29 -3.07 5.41
C ALA A 59 3.47 -3.33 6.34
N LYS A 60 3.24 -4.10 7.39
CA LYS A 60 4.29 -4.63 8.27
C LYS A 60 4.55 -6.09 7.92
N VAL A 61 5.80 -6.51 8.00
CA VAL A 61 6.16 -7.93 7.90
C VAL A 61 5.82 -8.58 9.23
N VAL A 62 4.87 -9.52 9.22
CA VAL A 62 4.50 -10.30 10.42
C VAL A 62 5.13 -11.69 10.43
N GLN A 63 5.55 -12.17 9.26
CA GLN A 63 6.42 -13.34 9.12
C GLN A 63 7.50 -13.03 8.08
N PRO A 64 8.79 -13.11 8.42
CA PRO A 64 9.87 -12.97 7.45
C PRO A 64 9.88 -14.16 6.50
N GLY A 65 10.28 -13.92 5.26
CA GLY A 65 10.36 -14.96 4.23
C GLY A 65 11.01 -14.42 2.96
N ALA A 66 11.46 -15.33 2.09
CA ALA A 66 11.98 -14.96 0.79
C ALA A 66 10.84 -14.54 -0.14
N ILE A 67 11.10 -13.53 -0.96
CA ILE A 67 10.22 -13.09 -2.06
C ILE A 67 11.01 -13.06 -3.36
N ARG A 68 10.36 -13.39 -4.46
CA ARG A 68 10.95 -13.43 -5.80
C ARG A 68 10.04 -12.74 -6.80
N MET A 69 10.64 -12.29 -7.91
CA MET A 69 9.86 -11.78 -9.03
C MET A 69 8.92 -12.88 -9.54
N GLY A 70 7.65 -12.52 -9.71
CA GLY A 70 6.59 -13.45 -10.13
C GLY A 70 5.77 -14.04 -8.98
N ASP A 71 6.18 -13.85 -7.71
CA ASP A 71 5.35 -14.28 -6.57
C ASP A 71 4.02 -13.54 -6.56
N VAL A 72 2.94 -14.31 -6.38
CA VAL A 72 1.57 -13.79 -6.40
C VAL A 72 1.15 -13.41 -4.99
N ALA A 73 0.74 -12.15 -4.81
CA ALA A 73 0.12 -11.71 -3.57
C ALA A 73 -1.28 -12.33 -3.41
N ARG A 74 -1.53 -13.01 -2.29
CA ARG A 74 -2.82 -13.66 -1.98
C ARG A 74 -3.33 -13.20 -0.63
N LYS A 75 -4.64 -12.93 -0.53
CA LYS A 75 -5.27 -12.69 0.77
C LYS A 75 -5.30 -14.00 1.56
N LEU A 76 -4.96 -13.90 2.84
CA LEU A 76 -5.14 -14.97 3.83
C LEU A 76 -6.44 -14.77 4.59
#